data_AF-A0AAD5A9V5-F1
#
_entry.id   AF-A0AAD5A9V5-F1
#
_cell.length_a   1.000
_cell.length_b   1.000
_cell.length_c   1.000
_cell.angle_alpha   90.00
_cell.angle_beta   90.00
_cell.angle_gamma   90.00
#
_symmetry.space_group_name_H-M   'P 1'
#
loop_
_entity.id
_entity.type
_entity.pdbx_description
1 polymer ?
#
loop_
_entity_poly.entity_id
_entity_poly.type
_entity_poly.pdbx_seq_one_letter_code
_entity_poly.pdbx_strand_id
1 'polypeptide(L)'
;MASFDESYLIPLEKWFLSNQEEIEAVARFFGETCEILAKDVGNISLLLKYSLLASAKLFKGQNSEQDERLFHHMQQVQQILNQIYDEFDKMERMEMRSFLNIQYFEYEAHLKFQYKMYNKMFTAETNKTQNIAQFITMFENTNGEQNLTDLYDQITGNKLKSNAVRPMLDEILRTEQWSRRAVEKFCAQLKKLFVFGIIALIGYTAIKNGNVREDMVNKWGTRMEEVQNRMKAAVNECVDNFSTHAKKDVEMKLKVCNRQVDSEFAESILNDLVVKYDWVSWSVRVYTDGIKFRNCGLCGILCNMLHRKQCHVSGSEKNYFDFGPCDKNIKILVSFTANPKSLNKDQIKDQIEEEKSDVQSMAESLHRKFSGCLVHTVRRSNKIKEANNFNPDKFYIGSHGTVYIYMHSE
;
A
#
# COMPACT_ATOMS: atom_id res chain seq x y z
N MET A 1 -46.44 -36.74 6.12
CA MET A 1 -45.97 -35.62 6.97
C MET A 1 -44.85 -36.15 7.83
N ALA A 2 -43.59 -35.95 7.39
CA ALA A 2 -42.43 -36.28 8.20
C ALA A 2 -42.19 -35.12 9.17
N SER A 3 -42.13 -35.43 10.47
CA SER A 3 -41.93 -34.45 11.53
C SER A 3 -40.56 -33.79 11.42
N PHE A 4 -40.56 -32.47 11.54
CA PHE A 4 -39.40 -31.60 11.59
C PHE A 4 -38.54 -31.98 12.81
N ASP A 5 -37.33 -32.51 12.57
CA ASP A 5 -36.36 -32.77 13.64
C ASP A 5 -35.52 -31.49 13.84
N GLU A 6 -35.86 -30.73 14.89
CA GLU A 6 -35.20 -29.49 15.32
C GLU A 6 -33.79 -29.72 15.91
N SER A 7 -33.35 -30.97 16.07
CA SER A 7 -32.06 -31.30 16.69
C SER A 7 -30.83 -30.83 15.92
N TYR A 8 -30.98 -30.40 14.66
CA TYR A 8 -29.91 -29.86 13.81
C TYR A 8 -29.84 -28.32 13.73
N LEU A 9 -30.87 -27.61 14.21
CA LEU A 9 -30.85 -26.14 14.31
C LEU A 9 -30.03 -25.67 15.54
N ILE A 10 -30.15 -26.41 16.64
CA ILE A 10 -29.48 -26.14 17.91
C ILE A 10 -27.93 -26.17 17.78
N PRO A 11 -27.28 -27.10 17.05
CA PRO A 11 -25.83 -27.14 16.89
C PRO A 11 -25.27 -25.98 16.05
N LEU A 12 -26.04 -25.47 15.08
CA LEU A 12 -25.59 -24.42 14.17
C LEU A 12 -25.72 -23.04 14.82
N GLU A 13 -26.86 -22.76 15.43
CA GLU A 13 -27.08 -21.53 16.21
C GLU A 13 -26.07 -21.46 17.36
N LYS A 14 -25.80 -22.60 18.01
CA LYS A 14 -24.78 -22.71 19.05
C LYS A 14 -23.35 -22.58 18.50
N TRP A 15 -23.05 -23.03 17.28
CA TRP A 15 -21.75 -22.78 16.64
C TRP A 15 -21.58 -21.31 16.26
N PHE A 16 -22.60 -20.68 15.67
CA PHE A 16 -22.61 -19.24 15.40
C PHE A 16 -22.41 -18.44 16.68
N LEU A 17 -23.18 -18.71 17.73
CA LEU A 17 -23.03 -18.09 19.05
C LEU A 17 -21.64 -18.33 19.65
N SER A 18 -21.07 -19.54 19.46
CA SER A 18 -19.72 -19.86 19.97
C SER A 18 -18.59 -19.21 19.18
N ASN A 19 -18.85 -18.73 17.96
CA ASN A 19 -17.86 -18.08 17.08
C ASN A 19 -18.30 -16.63 16.74
N GLN A 20 -19.34 -16.10 17.41
CA GLN A 20 -19.96 -14.82 17.10
C GLN A 20 -18.99 -13.67 17.36
N GLU A 21 -18.23 -13.74 18.46
CA GLU A 21 -17.20 -12.73 18.74
C GLU A 21 -16.10 -12.72 17.68
N GLU A 22 -15.72 -13.88 17.13
CA GLU A 22 -14.73 -13.97 16.05
C GLU A 22 -15.30 -13.44 14.73
N ILE A 23 -16.54 -13.80 14.39
CA ILE A 23 -17.25 -13.31 13.20
C ILE A 23 -17.47 -11.80 13.28
N GLU A 24 -17.88 -11.28 14.43
CA GLU A 24 -18.11 -9.86 14.68
C GLU A 24 -16.82 -9.07 14.82
N ALA A 25 -15.75 -9.61 15.43
CA ALA A 25 -14.44 -8.97 15.47
C ALA A 25 -13.88 -8.81 14.07
N VAL A 26 -14.11 -9.83 13.24
CA VAL A 26 -13.68 -9.79 11.85
C VAL A 26 -14.56 -8.82 11.05
N ALA A 27 -15.90 -8.83 11.19
CA ALA A 27 -16.79 -7.86 10.55
C ALA A 27 -16.56 -6.40 11.01
N ARG A 28 -16.29 -6.16 12.29
CA ARG A 28 -15.89 -4.83 12.84
C ARG A 28 -14.58 -4.34 12.24
N PHE A 29 -13.61 -5.22 12.06
CA PHE A 29 -12.32 -4.91 11.44
C PHE A 29 -12.45 -4.54 9.95
N PHE A 30 -13.41 -5.12 9.24
CA PHE A 30 -13.75 -4.70 7.87
C PHE A 30 -14.35 -3.29 7.82
N GLY A 31 -15.06 -2.84 8.87
CA GLY A 31 -15.65 -1.51 8.97
C GLY A 31 -14.68 -0.36 9.25
N GLU A 32 -13.40 -0.66 9.52
CA GLU A 32 -12.37 0.35 9.76
C GLU A 32 -11.51 0.58 8.50
N THR A 33 -11.34 1.86 8.20
CA THR A 33 -10.83 2.44 6.95
C THR A 33 -9.55 1.82 6.36
N CYS A 34 -9.41 1.96 5.03
CA CYS A 34 -8.32 1.51 4.17
C CYS A 34 -6.87 1.72 4.65
N GLU A 35 -6.60 2.57 5.65
CA GLU A 35 -5.25 2.74 6.22
C GLU A 35 -4.72 1.49 6.94
N ILE A 36 -5.60 0.58 7.38
CA ILE A 36 -5.20 -0.63 8.14
C ILE A 36 -4.95 -1.84 7.22
N LEU A 37 -5.42 -1.82 5.96
CA LEU A 37 -5.25 -2.90 4.98
C LEU A 37 -3.77 -3.22 4.66
N ALA A 38 -2.88 -2.27 4.89
CA ALA A 38 -1.43 -2.41 4.75
C ALA A 38 -0.77 -3.17 5.91
N LYS A 39 -1.37 -3.16 7.10
CA LYS A 39 -0.78 -3.78 8.31
C LYS A 39 -1.13 -5.26 8.46
N ASP A 40 -2.40 -5.63 8.28
CA ASP A 40 -2.88 -6.99 8.63
C ASP A 40 -3.49 -7.74 7.45
N VAL A 41 -2.60 -8.06 6.52
CA VAL A 41 -2.86 -8.81 5.30
C VAL A 41 -3.42 -10.23 5.55
N GLY A 42 -3.35 -10.77 6.78
CA GLY A 42 -3.80 -12.13 7.14
C GLY A 42 -5.31 -12.34 7.40
N ASN A 43 -6.12 -11.29 7.60
CA ASN A 43 -7.49 -11.47 8.13
C ASN A 43 -8.55 -11.86 7.07
N ILE A 44 -8.29 -11.61 5.78
CA ILE A 44 -9.23 -11.95 4.69
C ILE A 44 -9.24 -13.46 4.38
N SER A 45 -8.09 -14.13 4.52
CA SER A 45 -8.00 -15.57 4.25
C SER A 45 -8.74 -16.34 5.34
N LEU A 46 -8.67 -15.86 6.58
CA LEU A 46 -9.44 -16.36 7.71
C LEU A 46 -10.95 -16.21 7.48
N LEU A 47 -11.44 -15.04 7.03
CA LEU A 47 -12.87 -14.90 6.68
C LEU A 47 -13.31 -15.86 5.60
N LEU A 48 -12.58 -15.88 4.48
CA LEU A 48 -12.93 -16.76 3.38
C LEU A 48 -12.91 -18.21 3.85
N LYS A 49 -11.93 -18.60 4.67
CA LYS A 49 -11.85 -19.92 5.30
C LYS A 49 -13.04 -20.18 6.22
N TYR A 50 -13.45 -19.24 7.07
CA TYR A 50 -14.61 -19.41 7.94
C TYR A 50 -15.92 -19.48 7.16
N SER A 51 -16.12 -18.64 6.14
CA SER A 51 -17.26 -18.70 5.22
C SER A 51 -17.29 -20.01 4.45
N LEU A 52 -16.12 -20.50 4.00
CA LEU A 52 -15.95 -21.79 3.35
C LEU A 52 -16.24 -22.96 4.31
N LEU A 53 -15.76 -22.91 5.55
CA LEU A 53 -16.00 -23.91 6.60
C LEU A 53 -17.47 -23.93 7.04
N ALA A 54 -18.09 -22.75 7.22
CA ALA A 54 -19.51 -22.61 7.49
C ALA A 54 -20.29 -23.23 6.33
N SER A 55 -20.01 -22.84 5.08
CA SER A 55 -20.63 -23.43 3.89
C SER A 55 -20.46 -24.96 3.84
N ALA A 56 -19.26 -25.48 4.07
CA ALA A 56 -18.99 -26.91 4.09
C ALA A 56 -19.79 -27.67 5.16
N LYS A 57 -19.94 -27.08 6.36
CA LYS A 57 -20.79 -27.63 7.43
C LYS A 57 -22.28 -27.55 7.08
N LEU A 58 -22.71 -26.43 6.53
CA LEU A 58 -24.10 -26.12 6.19
C LEU A 58 -24.64 -27.01 5.07
N PHE A 59 -23.79 -27.39 4.12
CA PHE A 59 -24.15 -28.24 2.98
C PHE A 59 -23.72 -29.70 3.17
N LYS A 60 -23.32 -30.15 4.37
CA LYS A 60 -22.92 -31.55 4.57
C LYS A 60 -24.16 -32.46 4.57
N GLY A 61 -24.31 -33.30 3.55
CA GLY A 61 -25.33 -34.36 3.50
C GLY A 61 -26.72 -33.92 3.00
N GLN A 62 -26.80 -32.78 2.29
CA GLN A 62 -28.05 -32.29 1.69
C GLN A 62 -28.17 -32.77 0.22
N ASN A 63 -29.38 -33.14 -0.20
CA ASN A 63 -29.65 -33.48 -1.61
C ASN A 63 -29.82 -32.20 -2.44
N SER A 64 -29.38 -32.22 -3.70
CA SER A 64 -29.35 -31.07 -4.64
C SER A 64 -30.71 -30.57 -5.11
N GLU A 65 -31.81 -31.24 -4.76
CA GLU A 65 -33.17 -30.83 -5.14
C GLU A 65 -33.75 -29.84 -4.12
N GLN A 66 -33.65 -28.55 -4.46
CA GLN A 66 -34.45 -27.44 -3.92
C GLN A 66 -34.79 -27.52 -2.42
N ASP A 67 -33.80 -27.80 -1.58
CA ASP A 67 -34.00 -27.79 -0.14
C ASP A 67 -34.04 -26.33 0.33
N GLU A 68 -35.18 -25.87 0.89
CA GLU A 68 -35.33 -24.53 1.47
C GLU A 68 -34.22 -24.25 2.52
N ARG A 69 -33.69 -25.31 3.16
CA ARG A 69 -32.55 -25.24 4.09
C ARG A 69 -31.25 -24.83 3.41
N LEU A 70 -30.97 -25.36 2.22
CA LEU A 70 -29.79 -24.99 1.42
C LEU A 70 -29.85 -23.50 1.07
N PHE A 71 -31.04 -23.02 0.68
CA PHE A 71 -31.27 -21.60 0.38
C PHE A 71 -31.09 -20.68 1.59
N HIS A 72 -31.62 -21.07 2.76
CA HIS A 72 -31.48 -20.29 3.99
C HIS A 72 -30.01 -20.14 4.41
N HIS A 73 -29.24 -21.23 4.36
CA HIS A 73 -27.81 -21.20 4.65
C HIS A 73 -27.01 -20.36 3.66
N MET A 74 -27.35 -20.43 2.37
CA MET A 74 -26.75 -19.56 1.37
C MET A 74 -27.07 -18.07 1.60
N GLN A 75 -28.28 -17.74 2.09
CA GLN A 75 -28.65 -16.36 2.45
C GLN A 75 -27.85 -15.82 3.65
N GLN A 76 -27.58 -16.64 4.67
CA GLN A 76 -26.73 -16.24 5.80
C GLN A 76 -25.29 -15.95 5.35
N VAL A 77 -24.74 -16.81 4.49
CA VAL A 77 -23.43 -16.58 3.86
C VAL A 77 -23.47 -15.31 3.01
N GLN A 78 -24.52 -15.11 2.20
CA GLN A 78 -24.70 -13.90 1.41
C GLN A 78 -24.74 -12.62 2.26
N GLN A 79 -25.37 -12.62 3.43
CA GLN A 79 -25.42 -11.45 4.32
C GLN A 79 -24.03 -11.04 4.80
N ILE A 80 -23.22 -12.01 5.24
CA ILE A 80 -21.82 -11.77 5.63
C ILE A 80 -21.02 -11.23 4.44
N LEU A 81 -21.22 -11.80 3.25
CA LEU A 81 -20.51 -11.42 2.04
C LEU A 81 -20.96 -10.06 1.47
N ASN A 82 -22.22 -9.66 1.69
CA ASN A 82 -22.74 -8.34 1.31
C ASN A 82 -22.15 -7.23 2.19
N GLN A 83 -21.94 -7.49 3.49
CA GLN A 83 -21.23 -6.55 4.35
C GLN A 83 -19.79 -6.33 3.84
N ILE A 84 -19.12 -7.40 3.41
CA ILE A 84 -17.81 -7.33 2.76
C ILE A 84 -17.90 -6.57 1.42
N TYR A 85 -18.95 -6.80 0.63
CA TYR A 85 -19.19 -6.12 -0.64
C TYR A 85 -19.38 -4.60 -0.49
N ASP A 86 -20.18 -4.16 0.48
CA ASP A 86 -20.50 -2.74 0.71
C ASP A 86 -19.25 -1.95 1.15
N GLU A 87 -18.33 -2.58 1.88
CA GLU A 87 -16.99 -2.06 2.19
C GLU A 87 -16.14 -1.88 0.91
N PHE A 88 -16.17 -2.87 0.01
CA PHE A 88 -15.47 -2.83 -1.26
C PHE A 88 -16.11 -1.93 -2.33
N ASP A 89 -17.39 -1.60 -2.22
CA ASP A 89 -18.09 -0.72 -3.17
C ASP A 89 -17.85 0.77 -2.86
N LYS A 90 -17.54 1.09 -1.60
CA LYS A 90 -17.01 2.41 -1.19
C LYS A 90 -15.58 2.65 -1.67
N MET A 91 -14.82 1.61 -2.00
CA MET A 91 -13.55 1.77 -2.72
C MET A 91 -13.88 2.25 -4.13
N GLU A 92 -13.83 3.57 -4.27
CA GLU A 92 -13.89 4.41 -5.47
C GLU A 92 -13.85 3.63 -6.79
N ARG A 93 -14.77 3.97 -7.73
CA ARG A 93 -14.91 3.46 -9.11
C ARG A 93 -13.63 3.58 -9.94
N MET A 94 -12.54 2.97 -9.52
CA MET A 94 -11.30 2.88 -10.27
C MET A 94 -11.37 1.60 -11.07
N GLU A 95 -11.43 1.77 -12.37
CA GLU A 95 -11.35 0.66 -13.27
C GLU A 95 -9.93 0.11 -13.21
N MET A 96 -9.80 -1.18 -12.86
CA MET A 96 -8.59 -1.97 -13.14
C MET A 96 -8.15 -1.82 -14.60
N ARG A 97 -9.05 -1.41 -15.51
CA ARG A 97 -8.84 -1.14 -16.94
C ARG A 97 -7.63 -0.28 -17.26
N SER A 98 -7.25 0.69 -16.43
CA SER A 98 -6.03 1.48 -16.68
C SER A 98 -4.75 0.77 -16.21
N PHE A 99 -4.88 -0.16 -15.25
CA PHE A 99 -3.77 -0.83 -14.57
C PHE A 99 -3.38 -2.16 -15.24
N LEU A 100 -4.32 -2.74 -15.99
CA LEU A 100 -4.22 -4.08 -16.51
C LEU A 100 -4.33 -4.09 -18.03
N ASN A 101 -3.33 -4.69 -18.67
CA ASN A 101 -3.39 -5.04 -20.09
C ASN A 101 -4.62 -5.95 -20.36
N ILE A 102 -5.04 -6.04 -21.62
CA ILE A 102 -6.26 -6.73 -22.11
C ILE A 102 -6.49 -8.11 -21.46
N GLN A 103 -5.43 -8.86 -21.17
CA GLN A 103 -5.52 -10.22 -20.61
C GLN A 103 -6.14 -10.30 -19.21
N TYR A 104 -5.94 -9.31 -18.34
CA TYR A 104 -6.51 -9.41 -16.98
C TYR A 104 -7.91 -8.80 -16.86
N PHE A 105 -8.30 -7.98 -17.85
CA PHE A 105 -9.67 -7.48 -17.97
C PHE A 105 -10.67 -8.64 -18.12
N GLU A 106 -10.29 -9.72 -18.79
CA GLU A 106 -11.15 -10.90 -18.94
C GLU A 106 -11.42 -11.59 -17.59
N TYR A 107 -10.40 -11.78 -16.73
CA TYR A 107 -10.60 -12.36 -15.40
C TYR A 107 -11.50 -11.49 -14.53
N GLU A 108 -11.24 -10.17 -14.52
CA GLU A 108 -12.08 -9.21 -13.78
C GLU A 108 -13.53 -9.29 -14.24
N ALA A 109 -13.77 -9.23 -15.56
CA ALA A 109 -15.10 -9.25 -16.14
C ALA A 109 -15.84 -10.55 -15.81
N HIS A 110 -15.18 -11.70 -15.98
CA HIS A 110 -15.79 -13.00 -15.69
C HIS A 110 -16.09 -13.18 -14.21
N LEU A 111 -15.16 -12.88 -13.30
CA LEU A 111 -15.38 -13.05 -11.85
C LEU A 111 -16.49 -12.13 -11.34
N LYS A 112 -16.53 -10.88 -11.80
CA LYS A 112 -17.63 -9.94 -11.50
C LYS A 112 -18.96 -10.44 -12.04
N PHE A 113 -18.97 -10.99 -13.26
CA PHE A 113 -20.19 -11.53 -13.87
C PHE A 113 -20.70 -12.77 -13.14
N GLN A 114 -19.82 -13.71 -12.79
CA GLN A 114 -20.16 -14.90 -12.00
C GLN A 114 -20.79 -14.52 -10.66
N TYR A 115 -20.19 -13.58 -9.94
CA TYR A 115 -20.74 -13.07 -8.68
C TYR A 115 -22.08 -12.35 -8.87
N LYS A 116 -22.23 -11.54 -9.92
CA LYS A 116 -23.51 -10.89 -10.25
C LYS A 116 -24.62 -11.93 -10.49
N MET A 117 -24.30 -13.01 -11.20
CA MET A 117 -25.25 -14.09 -11.46
C MET A 117 -25.59 -14.86 -10.18
N TYR A 118 -24.61 -15.10 -9.31
CA TYR A 118 -24.82 -15.67 -7.97
C TYR A 118 -25.77 -14.80 -7.15
N ASN A 119 -25.51 -13.49 -7.02
CA ASN A 119 -26.38 -12.56 -6.29
C ASN A 119 -27.81 -12.54 -6.84
N LYS A 120 -27.96 -12.57 -8.17
CA LYS A 120 -29.27 -12.58 -8.84
C LYS A 120 -30.14 -13.76 -8.40
N MET A 121 -29.55 -14.89 -8.00
CA MET A 121 -30.33 -16.02 -7.48
C MET A 121 -31.04 -15.70 -6.16
N PHE A 122 -30.45 -14.85 -5.31
CA PHE A 122 -30.98 -14.51 -4.00
C PHE A 122 -31.89 -13.29 -4.02
N THR A 123 -31.58 -12.31 -4.87
CA THR A 123 -32.31 -11.04 -4.92
C THR A 123 -33.55 -11.11 -5.82
N ALA A 124 -33.75 -12.19 -6.58
CA ALA A 124 -34.91 -12.32 -7.45
C ALA A 124 -36.17 -12.74 -6.67
N GLU A 125 -37.20 -11.90 -6.71
CA GLU A 125 -38.52 -12.15 -6.09
C GLU A 125 -39.31 -13.25 -6.82
N THR A 126 -39.04 -13.46 -8.12
CA THR A 126 -39.69 -14.46 -8.98
C THR A 126 -38.65 -15.24 -9.81
N ASN A 127 -39.06 -16.38 -10.38
CA ASN A 127 -38.23 -17.20 -11.28
C ASN A 127 -36.93 -17.75 -10.66
N LYS A 128 -36.91 -18.05 -9.36
CA LYS A 128 -35.74 -18.59 -8.64
C LYS A 128 -35.10 -19.79 -9.35
N THR A 129 -35.87 -20.80 -9.73
CA THR A 129 -35.37 -21.99 -10.45
C THR A 129 -34.66 -21.64 -11.76
N GLN A 130 -35.21 -20.71 -12.53
CA GLN A 130 -34.61 -20.26 -13.78
C GLN A 130 -33.31 -19.48 -13.53
N ASN A 131 -33.26 -18.66 -12.48
CA ASN A 131 -32.06 -17.91 -12.11
C ASN A 131 -30.93 -18.83 -11.60
N ILE A 132 -31.25 -19.91 -10.86
CA ILE A 132 -30.28 -20.95 -10.47
C ILE A 132 -29.69 -21.61 -11.72
N ALA A 133 -30.55 -22.07 -12.65
CA ALA A 133 -30.09 -22.70 -13.88
C ALA A 133 -29.22 -21.76 -14.72
N GLN A 134 -29.62 -20.48 -14.85
CA GLN A 134 -28.81 -19.45 -15.50
C GLN A 134 -27.45 -19.26 -14.82
N PHE A 135 -27.40 -19.22 -13.49
CA PHE A 135 -26.14 -19.10 -12.76
C PHE A 135 -25.20 -20.28 -13.04
N ILE A 136 -25.69 -21.52 -12.97
CA ILE A 136 -24.90 -22.73 -13.25
C ILE A 136 -24.31 -22.65 -14.66
N THR A 137 -25.16 -22.43 -15.68
CA THR A 137 -24.73 -22.34 -17.08
C THR A 137 -23.72 -21.21 -17.29
N MET A 138 -23.95 -20.04 -16.70
CA MET A 138 -23.05 -18.90 -16.86
C MET A 138 -21.72 -19.11 -16.12
N PHE A 139 -21.73 -19.75 -14.96
CA PHE A 139 -20.51 -20.08 -14.23
C PHE A 139 -19.62 -21.02 -15.08
N GLU A 140 -20.20 -22.05 -15.66
CA GLU A 140 -19.50 -23.00 -16.55
C GLU A 140 -19.01 -22.33 -17.83
N ASN A 141 -19.84 -21.51 -18.49
CA ASN A 141 -19.49 -20.84 -19.75
C ASN A 141 -18.44 -19.73 -19.59
N THR A 142 -18.23 -19.23 -18.38
CA THR A 142 -17.22 -18.21 -18.08
C THR A 142 -16.00 -18.80 -17.39
N ASN A 143 -15.61 -20.03 -17.72
CA ASN A 143 -14.44 -20.74 -17.17
C ASN A 143 -14.48 -21.05 -15.66
N GLY A 144 -15.57 -20.79 -14.94
CA GLY A 144 -15.78 -21.18 -13.54
C GLY A 144 -14.57 -20.97 -12.62
N GLU A 145 -14.15 -22.04 -11.92
CA GLU A 145 -12.98 -22.05 -11.03
C GLU A 145 -11.65 -21.76 -11.74
N GLN A 146 -11.56 -21.99 -13.06
CA GLN A 146 -10.33 -21.81 -13.82
C GLN A 146 -9.87 -20.35 -13.80
N ASN A 147 -10.79 -19.37 -13.86
CA ASN A 147 -10.44 -17.95 -13.74
C ASN A 147 -9.75 -17.63 -12.40
N LEU A 148 -10.27 -18.18 -11.29
CA LEU A 148 -9.65 -18.00 -9.99
C LEU A 148 -8.26 -18.65 -9.94
N THR A 149 -8.12 -19.83 -10.54
CA THR A 149 -6.84 -20.56 -10.56
C THR A 149 -5.81 -19.80 -11.39
N ASP A 150 -6.19 -19.30 -12.56
CA ASP A 150 -5.28 -18.53 -13.41
C ASP A 150 -4.92 -17.18 -12.77
N LEU A 151 -5.88 -16.48 -12.14
CA LEU A 151 -5.58 -15.26 -11.38
C LEU A 151 -4.57 -15.52 -10.25
N TYR A 152 -4.74 -16.62 -9.50
CA TYR A 152 -3.79 -17.06 -8.49
C TYR A 152 -2.41 -17.34 -9.09
N ASP A 153 -2.34 -18.05 -10.21
CA ASP A 153 -1.07 -18.40 -10.87
C ASP A 153 -0.34 -17.17 -11.42
N GLN A 154 -1.06 -16.14 -11.88
CA GLN A 154 -0.49 -14.87 -12.32
C GLN A 154 0.13 -14.06 -11.18
N ILE A 155 -0.47 -14.12 -9.98
CA ILE A 155 0.05 -13.42 -8.80
C ILE A 155 1.26 -14.15 -8.20
N THR A 156 1.19 -15.48 -8.14
CA THR A 156 2.23 -16.31 -7.51
C THR A 156 3.39 -16.63 -8.45
N GLY A 157 3.17 -16.55 -9.76
CA GLY A 157 4.15 -16.88 -10.79
C GLY A 157 4.24 -18.38 -11.12
N ASN A 158 3.38 -19.22 -10.55
CA ASN A 158 3.48 -20.69 -10.60
C ASN A 158 3.40 -21.29 -12.02
N LYS A 159 2.83 -20.58 -13.00
CA LYS A 159 2.71 -21.02 -14.40
C LYS A 159 3.57 -20.22 -15.39
N LEU A 160 4.44 -19.34 -14.92
CA LEU A 160 5.28 -18.51 -15.79
C LEU A 160 6.44 -19.36 -16.33
N LYS A 161 6.18 -20.07 -17.44
CA LYS A 161 7.13 -21.00 -18.10
C LYS A 161 8.30 -20.31 -18.82
N SER A 162 8.33 -18.97 -18.83
CA SER A 162 9.33 -18.18 -19.55
C SER A 162 9.84 -17.06 -18.65
N ASN A 163 11.16 -16.88 -18.64
CA ASN A 163 11.86 -15.80 -17.94
C ASN A 163 11.42 -14.39 -18.41
N ALA A 164 10.64 -14.30 -19.49
CA ALA A 164 10.12 -13.05 -20.04
C ALA A 164 8.78 -12.60 -19.41
N VAL A 165 8.03 -13.50 -18.77
CA VAL A 165 6.74 -13.15 -18.13
C VAL A 165 6.98 -12.93 -16.65
N ARG A 166 6.70 -11.71 -16.17
CA ARG A 166 6.80 -11.35 -14.77
C ARG A 166 5.49 -11.63 -14.02
N PRO A 167 5.55 -11.99 -12.74
CA PRO A 167 4.38 -12.01 -11.86
C PRO A 167 3.63 -10.67 -11.90
N MET A 168 2.30 -10.73 -11.79
CA MET A 168 1.41 -9.56 -11.91
C MET A 168 1.81 -8.42 -10.95
N LEU A 169 2.15 -8.75 -9.70
CA LEU A 169 2.50 -7.74 -8.69
C LEU A 169 3.80 -7.00 -9.02
N ASP A 170 4.77 -7.68 -9.65
CA ASP A 170 6.03 -7.06 -10.07
C ASP A 170 5.81 -6.04 -11.20
N GLU A 171 4.91 -6.36 -12.13
CA GLU A 171 4.55 -5.46 -13.23
C GLU A 171 3.80 -4.22 -12.72
N ILE A 172 2.91 -4.41 -11.74
CA ILE A 172 2.19 -3.31 -11.09
C ILE A 172 3.13 -2.41 -10.30
N LEU A 173 4.08 -2.96 -9.54
CA LEU A 173 5.10 -2.18 -8.86
C LEU A 173 5.84 -1.24 -9.81
N ARG A 174 6.21 -1.73 -10.99
CA ARG A 174 6.91 -0.94 -12.01
C ARG A 174 6.02 0.11 -12.67
N THR A 175 4.81 -0.29 -13.07
CA THR A 175 3.85 0.59 -13.76
C THR A 175 3.44 1.74 -12.85
N GLU A 176 3.22 1.44 -11.57
CA GLU A 176 2.88 2.42 -10.52
C GLU A 176 4.10 3.11 -9.90
N GLN A 177 5.29 2.87 -10.45
CA GLN A 177 6.54 3.47 -10.02
C GLN A 177 6.78 3.37 -8.50
N TRP A 178 6.44 2.23 -7.90
CA TRP A 178 6.56 1.97 -6.47
C TRP A 178 5.77 2.94 -5.57
N SER A 179 4.65 3.47 -6.08
CA SER A 179 3.68 4.18 -5.25
C SER A 179 2.96 3.20 -4.32
N ARG A 180 3.25 3.28 -3.02
CA ARG A 180 2.60 2.44 -1.99
C ARG A 180 1.08 2.48 -2.10
N ARG A 181 0.50 3.68 -2.14
CA ARG A 181 -0.96 3.89 -2.23
C ARG A 181 -1.58 3.25 -3.47
N ALA A 182 -0.91 3.35 -4.63
CA ALA A 182 -1.41 2.74 -5.86
C ALA A 182 -1.36 1.21 -5.79
N VAL A 183 -0.26 0.65 -5.27
CA VAL A 183 -0.10 -0.80 -5.08
C VAL A 183 -1.10 -1.34 -4.05
N GLU A 184 -1.32 -0.65 -2.93
CA GLU A 184 -2.33 -1.01 -1.93
C GLU A 184 -3.73 -1.02 -2.53
N LYS A 185 -4.07 0.00 -3.33
CA LYS A 185 -5.35 0.10 -4.03
C LYS A 185 -5.55 -1.06 -4.99
N PHE A 186 -4.52 -1.41 -5.76
CA PHE A 186 -4.55 -2.57 -6.63
C PHE A 186 -4.74 -3.90 -5.86
N CYS A 187 -4.00 -4.08 -4.75
CA CYS A 187 -4.14 -5.26 -3.88
C CYS A 187 -5.56 -5.37 -3.31
N ALA A 188 -6.19 -4.26 -2.93
CA ALA A 188 -7.57 -4.23 -2.46
C ALA A 188 -8.56 -4.67 -3.55
N GLN A 189 -8.35 -4.25 -4.80
CA GLN A 189 -9.17 -4.68 -5.92
C GLN A 189 -8.99 -6.17 -6.25
N LEU A 190 -7.76 -6.69 -6.19
CA LEU A 190 -7.52 -8.13 -6.36
C LEU A 190 -8.20 -8.95 -5.25
N LYS A 191 -8.13 -8.50 -3.99
CA LYS A 191 -8.85 -9.12 -2.87
C LYS A 191 -10.36 -9.19 -3.17
N LYS A 192 -10.96 -8.10 -3.67
CA LYS A 192 -12.37 -8.07 -4.10
C LYS A 192 -12.69 -9.14 -5.16
N LEU A 193 -11.83 -9.29 -6.16
CA LEU A 193 -12.03 -10.30 -7.22
C LEU A 193 -11.95 -11.74 -6.71
N PHE A 194 -10.99 -12.05 -5.83
CA PHE A 194 -10.91 -13.38 -5.21
C PHE A 194 -12.17 -13.67 -4.38
N VAL A 195 -12.63 -12.71 -3.60
CA VAL A 195 -13.87 -12.82 -2.84
C VAL A 195 -15.03 -13.14 -3.80
N PHE A 196 -15.21 -12.37 -4.88
CA PHE A 196 -16.28 -12.59 -5.86
C PHE A 196 -16.26 -14.00 -6.46
N GLY A 197 -15.08 -14.44 -6.91
CA GLY A 197 -14.96 -15.78 -7.49
C GLY A 197 -15.18 -16.89 -6.47
N ILE A 198 -14.63 -16.77 -5.26
CA ILE A 198 -14.74 -17.82 -4.22
C ILE A 198 -16.20 -17.97 -3.78
N ILE A 199 -16.93 -16.87 -3.63
CA ILE A 199 -18.35 -16.89 -3.33
C ILE A 199 -19.14 -17.61 -4.43
N ALA A 200 -18.92 -17.24 -5.69
CA ALA A 200 -19.58 -17.89 -6.81
C ALA A 200 -19.23 -19.39 -6.87
N LEU A 201 -17.98 -19.76 -6.59
CA LEU A 201 -17.55 -21.16 -6.55
C LEU A 201 -18.24 -21.96 -5.43
N ILE A 202 -18.35 -21.39 -4.23
CA ILE A 202 -19.12 -21.96 -3.12
C ILE A 202 -20.56 -22.19 -3.55
N GLY A 203 -21.19 -21.17 -4.14
CA GLY A 203 -22.57 -21.25 -4.61
C GLY A 203 -22.76 -22.38 -5.62
N TYR A 204 -21.91 -22.42 -6.63
CA TYR A 204 -21.95 -23.43 -7.69
C TYR A 204 -21.78 -24.85 -7.14
N THR A 205 -20.80 -25.07 -6.26
CA THR A 205 -20.56 -26.41 -5.68
C THR A 205 -21.67 -26.86 -4.75
N ALA A 206 -22.18 -25.97 -3.90
CA ALA A 206 -23.31 -26.28 -3.04
C ALA A 206 -24.55 -26.71 -3.84
N ILE A 207 -24.87 -26.01 -4.93
CA ILE A 207 -26.03 -26.34 -5.78
C ILE A 207 -25.81 -27.64 -6.53
N LYS A 208 -24.64 -27.81 -7.18
CA LYS A 208 -24.41 -28.92 -8.10
C LYS A 208 -24.11 -30.23 -7.39
N ASN A 209 -23.40 -30.17 -6.26
CA ASN A 209 -22.93 -31.35 -5.55
C ASN A 209 -23.69 -31.59 -4.23
N GLY A 210 -24.60 -30.69 -3.86
CA GLY A 210 -25.27 -30.71 -2.56
C GLY A 210 -24.31 -30.50 -1.38
N ASN A 211 -23.03 -30.16 -1.63
CA ASN A 211 -22.01 -29.95 -0.61
C ASN A 211 -20.90 -28.99 -1.06
N VAL A 212 -20.22 -28.38 -0.09
CA VAL A 212 -18.93 -27.71 -0.28
C VAL A 212 -17.89 -28.57 0.41
N ARG A 213 -17.01 -29.20 -0.38
CA ARG A 213 -16.06 -30.18 0.14
C ARG A 213 -14.93 -29.52 0.91
N GLU A 214 -14.43 -30.20 1.94
CA GLU A 214 -13.34 -29.71 2.80
C GLU A 214 -12.02 -29.49 2.03
N ASP A 215 -11.76 -30.27 0.96
CA ASP A 215 -10.59 -30.07 0.10
C ASP A 215 -10.62 -28.73 -0.64
N MET A 216 -11.82 -28.27 -1.05
CA MET A 216 -12.00 -26.94 -1.64
C MET A 216 -11.70 -25.83 -0.63
N VAL A 217 -12.18 -26.00 0.60
CA VAL A 217 -11.92 -25.05 1.70
C VAL A 217 -10.43 -24.92 1.96
N ASN A 218 -9.72 -26.04 2.09
CA ASN A 218 -8.30 -26.07 2.35
C ASN A 218 -7.48 -25.51 1.17
N LYS A 219 -7.86 -25.86 -0.07
CA LYS A 219 -7.22 -25.34 -1.30
C LYS A 219 -7.30 -23.82 -1.36
N TRP A 220 -8.50 -23.25 -1.26
CA TRP A 220 -8.68 -21.81 -1.40
C TRP A 220 -8.24 -21.03 -0.17
N GLY A 221 -8.36 -21.59 1.03
CA GLY A 221 -7.77 -21.01 2.25
C GLY A 221 -6.25 -20.82 2.12
N THR A 222 -5.53 -21.88 1.74
CA THR A 222 -4.07 -21.85 1.57
C THR A 222 -3.65 -20.91 0.44
N ARG A 223 -4.32 -20.95 -0.71
CA ARG A 223 -4.02 -20.06 -1.85
C ARG A 223 -4.22 -18.59 -1.49
N MET A 224 -5.25 -18.27 -0.70
CA MET A 224 -5.49 -16.89 -0.29
C MET A 224 -4.45 -16.37 0.70
N GLU A 225 -3.94 -17.22 1.59
CA GLU A 225 -2.81 -16.88 2.45
C GLU A 225 -1.55 -16.55 1.64
N GLU A 226 -1.24 -17.37 0.62
CA GLU A 226 -0.10 -17.11 -0.25
C GLU A 226 -0.27 -15.81 -1.06
N VAL A 227 -1.43 -15.59 -1.67
CA VAL A 227 -1.75 -14.34 -2.39
C VAL A 227 -1.59 -13.13 -1.48
N GLN A 228 -2.06 -13.23 -0.24
CA GLN A 228 -1.90 -12.19 0.77
C GLN A 228 -0.44 -11.92 1.07
N ASN A 229 0.36 -12.95 1.33
CA ASN A 229 1.79 -12.79 1.58
C ASN A 229 2.52 -12.12 0.40
N ARG A 230 2.14 -12.44 -0.84
CA ARG A 230 2.68 -11.78 -2.04
C ARG A 230 2.28 -10.30 -2.13
N MET A 231 1.01 -9.97 -1.86
CA MET A 231 0.56 -8.57 -1.80
C MET A 231 1.31 -7.78 -0.73
N LYS A 232 1.50 -8.36 0.46
CA LYS A 232 2.27 -7.74 1.55
C LYS A 232 3.71 -7.49 1.14
N ALA A 233 4.36 -8.45 0.50
CA ALA A 233 5.72 -8.29 0.00
C ALA A 233 5.83 -7.13 -1.01
N ALA A 234 4.85 -6.98 -1.91
CA ALA A 234 4.82 -5.87 -2.86
C ALA A 234 4.66 -4.51 -2.17
N VAL A 235 3.77 -4.39 -1.18
CA VAL A 235 3.63 -3.15 -0.40
C VAL A 235 4.90 -2.84 0.40
N ASN A 236 5.49 -3.85 1.03
CA ASN A 236 6.75 -3.71 1.76
C ASN A 236 7.89 -3.27 0.84
N GLU A 237 7.97 -3.77 -0.39
CA GLU A 237 8.97 -3.32 -1.38
C GLU A 237 8.91 -1.81 -1.62
N CYS A 238 7.71 -1.23 -1.70
CA CYS A 238 7.52 0.23 -1.79
C CYS A 238 8.00 0.96 -0.54
N VAL A 239 7.75 0.39 0.66
CA VAL A 239 8.09 1.00 1.94
C VAL A 239 9.58 0.88 2.24
N ASP A 240 10.20 -0.27 2.00
CA ASP A 240 11.58 -0.56 2.37
C ASP A 240 12.58 0.13 1.43
N ASN A 241 12.21 0.32 0.16
CA ASN A 241 13.05 0.95 -0.86
C ASN A 241 12.67 2.40 -1.17
N PHE A 242 11.75 3.00 -0.40
CA PHE A 242 11.17 4.31 -0.70
C PHE A 242 12.22 5.40 -0.93
N SER A 243 13.32 5.41 -0.15
CA SER A 243 14.37 6.42 -0.25
C SER A 243 15.12 6.35 -1.59
N THR A 244 15.34 5.14 -2.10
CA THR A 244 15.94 4.89 -3.41
C THR A 244 15.02 5.37 -4.54
N HIS A 245 13.72 5.12 -4.43
CA HIS A 245 12.73 5.58 -5.41
C HIS A 245 12.53 7.10 -5.35
N ALA A 246 12.42 7.68 -4.16
CA ALA A 246 12.30 9.12 -3.95
C ALA A 246 13.49 9.88 -4.54
N LYS A 247 14.72 9.36 -4.36
CA LYS A 247 15.92 9.93 -4.99
C LYS A 247 15.78 9.97 -6.52
N LYS A 248 15.40 8.84 -7.14
CA LYS A 248 15.20 8.75 -8.61
C LYS A 248 14.09 9.68 -9.10
N ASP A 249 13.00 9.81 -8.35
CA ASP A 249 11.89 10.71 -8.70
C ASP A 249 12.37 12.17 -8.76
N VAL A 250 13.16 12.60 -7.76
CA VAL A 250 13.76 13.93 -7.76
C VAL A 250 14.77 14.07 -8.90
N GLU A 251 15.61 13.07 -9.18
CA GLU A 251 16.54 13.10 -10.34
C GLU A 251 15.80 13.25 -11.67
N MET A 252 14.70 12.53 -11.87
CA MET A 252 13.89 12.63 -13.09
C MET A 252 13.25 14.01 -13.21
N LYS A 253 12.70 14.54 -12.11
CA LYS A 253 12.15 15.91 -12.07
C LYS A 253 13.22 16.93 -12.44
N LEU A 254 14.44 16.77 -11.93
CA LEU A 254 15.55 17.68 -12.22
C LEU A 254 15.96 17.68 -13.70
N LYS A 255 15.91 16.53 -14.38
CA LYS A 255 16.21 16.44 -15.82
C LYS A 255 15.22 17.22 -16.70
N VAL A 256 13.98 17.36 -16.24
CA VAL A 256 12.90 18.06 -16.99
C VAL A 256 12.80 19.54 -16.61
N CYS A 257 13.27 19.92 -15.42
CA CYS A 257 13.14 21.29 -14.91
C CYS A 257 14.26 22.23 -15.41
N ASN A 258 13.89 23.19 -16.26
CA ASN A 258 14.76 24.32 -16.66
C ASN A 258 14.65 25.56 -15.74
N ARG A 259 13.94 25.46 -14.60
CA ARG A 259 13.58 26.60 -13.73
C ARG A 259 14.78 27.18 -12.95
N GLN A 260 14.61 28.41 -12.44
CA GLN A 260 15.55 29.05 -11.50
C GLN A 260 15.33 28.54 -10.08
N VAL A 261 16.31 28.77 -9.19
CA VAL A 261 16.18 28.47 -7.76
C VAL A 261 15.23 29.47 -7.10
N ASP A 262 14.02 29.04 -6.79
CA ASP A 262 13.02 29.81 -6.03
C ASP A 262 12.24 28.91 -5.04
N SER A 263 11.35 29.53 -4.25
CA SER A 263 10.52 28.82 -3.25
C SER A 263 9.57 27.84 -3.93
N GLU A 264 8.99 28.23 -5.06
CA GLU A 264 8.05 27.40 -5.82
C GLU A 264 8.71 26.09 -6.26
N PHE A 265 9.99 26.13 -6.60
CA PHE A 265 10.74 24.93 -6.96
C PHE A 265 10.94 23.96 -5.79
N ALA A 266 11.31 24.47 -4.60
CA ALA A 266 11.46 23.64 -3.40
C ALA A 266 10.12 23.04 -2.96
N GLU A 267 9.05 23.84 -2.98
CA GLU A 267 7.69 23.40 -2.70
C GLU A 267 7.18 22.38 -3.71
N SER A 268 7.51 22.55 -5.00
CA SER A 268 7.15 21.58 -6.03
C SER A 268 7.83 20.22 -5.81
N ILE A 269 9.11 20.18 -5.40
CA ILE A 269 9.77 18.91 -5.04
C ILE A 269 9.08 18.30 -3.81
N LEU A 270 8.81 19.10 -2.78
CA LEU A 270 8.15 18.63 -1.57
C LEU A 270 6.77 18.02 -1.88
N ASN A 271 5.94 18.69 -2.68
CA ASN A 271 4.60 18.23 -3.00
C ASN A 271 4.60 16.86 -3.69
N ASP A 272 5.48 16.63 -4.66
CA ASP A 272 5.59 15.33 -5.33
C ASP A 272 5.99 14.22 -4.33
N LEU A 273 6.93 14.52 -3.44
CA LEU A 273 7.38 13.58 -2.40
C LEU A 273 6.27 13.27 -1.40
N VAL A 274 5.54 14.29 -0.92
CA VAL A 274 4.44 14.11 0.04
C VAL A 274 3.26 13.35 -0.56
N VAL A 275 2.95 13.57 -1.84
CA VAL A 275 1.85 12.86 -2.52
C VAL A 275 2.16 11.37 -2.66
N LYS A 276 3.41 11.01 -3.00
CA LYS A 276 3.80 9.62 -3.27
C LYS A 276 4.26 8.85 -2.02
N TYR A 277 4.90 9.56 -1.08
CA TYR A 277 5.49 9.01 0.13
C TYR A 277 4.86 9.67 1.37
N ASP A 278 3.55 9.53 1.48
CA ASP A 278 2.70 10.24 2.44
C ASP A 278 2.97 9.89 3.92
N TRP A 279 3.64 8.77 4.18
CA TRP A 279 4.04 8.34 5.52
C TRP A 279 5.37 8.93 5.98
N VAL A 280 6.02 9.76 5.17
CA VAL A 280 7.37 10.29 5.42
C VAL A 280 7.32 11.80 5.64
N SER A 281 8.10 12.26 6.61
CA SER A 281 8.39 13.68 6.80
C SER A 281 9.64 14.07 6.01
N TRP A 282 9.53 15.13 5.23
CA TRP A 282 10.50 15.58 4.23
C TRP A 282 10.94 17.03 4.51
N SER A 283 12.21 17.31 4.29
CA SER A 283 12.80 18.64 4.30
C SER A 283 13.64 18.84 3.04
N VAL A 284 13.17 19.72 2.16
CA VAL A 284 13.80 20.08 0.90
C VAL A 284 14.49 21.43 1.06
N ARG A 285 15.77 21.51 0.69
CA ARG A 285 16.53 22.76 0.61
C ARG A 285 17.18 22.88 -0.75
N VAL A 286 17.01 24.05 -1.36
CA VAL A 286 17.61 24.42 -2.64
C VAL A 286 18.44 25.66 -2.40
N TYR A 287 19.71 25.64 -2.82
CA TYR A 287 20.59 26.78 -2.65
C TYR A 287 21.62 26.86 -3.77
N THR A 288 21.97 28.08 -4.15
CA THR A 288 23.04 28.30 -5.13
C THR A 288 24.39 28.23 -4.44
N ASP A 289 25.30 27.42 -4.98
CA ASP A 289 26.70 27.50 -4.62
C ASP A 289 27.25 28.83 -5.17
N GLY A 290 27.66 29.73 -4.28
CA GLY A 290 28.02 31.11 -4.62
C GLY A 290 29.26 31.27 -5.52
N ILE A 291 29.82 30.18 -6.05
CA ILE A 291 31.03 30.19 -6.87
C ILE A 291 30.67 30.54 -8.32
N LYS A 292 30.62 31.85 -8.62
CA LYS A 292 30.89 32.31 -9.98
C LYS A 292 32.37 32.02 -10.27
N PHE A 293 32.70 30.98 -11.03
CA PHE A 293 34.02 30.85 -11.63
C PHE A 293 34.24 32.01 -12.59
N ARG A 294 34.75 33.11 -12.09
CA ARG A 294 35.32 34.17 -12.91
C ARG A 294 36.78 33.81 -13.10
N ASN A 295 37.07 33.06 -14.17
CA ASN A 295 38.39 32.84 -14.81
C ASN A 295 39.60 33.29 -13.96
N CYS A 296 40.00 32.51 -12.97
CA CYS A 296 41.29 32.70 -12.32
C CYS A 296 42.13 31.45 -12.54
N GLY A 297 43.04 31.52 -13.51
CA GLY A 297 43.92 30.42 -13.93
C GLY A 297 44.91 29.91 -12.86
N LEU A 298 44.81 30.40 -11.61
CA LEU A 298 45.64 30.01 -10.47
C LEU A 298 44.83 29.44 -9.30
N CYS A 299 43.49 29.37 -9.39
CA CYS A 299 42.64 29.04 -8.24
C CYS A 299 42.15 27.58 -8.17
N GLY A 300 42.54 26.70 -9.10
CA GLY A 300 42.05 25.31 -9.12
C GLY A 300 42.42 24.47 -7.87
N ILE A 301 43.59 24.72 -7.29
CA ILE A 301 44.11 23.94 -6.15
C ILE A 301 43.78 24.62 -4.81
N LEU A 302 43.83 25.96 -4.76
CA LEU A 302 43.48 26.76 -3.58
C LEU A 302 41.97 26.81 -3.32
N CYS A 303 41.11 26.79 -4.35
CA CYS A 303 39.67 26.73 -4.16
C CYS A 303 39.22 25.39 -3.54
N ASN A 304 39.92 24.29 -3.84
CA ASN A 304 39.65 23.00 -3.20
C ASN A 304 39.94 23.01 -1.69
N MET A 305 40.96 23.75 -1.25
CA MET A 305 41.29 23.92 0.17
C MET A 305 40.49 25.06 0.85
N LEU A 306 40.07 26.08 0.10
CA LEU A 306 39.17 27.15 0.54
C LEU A 306 37.68 26.77 0.48
N HIS A 307 37.35 25.54 0.05
CA HIS A 307 36.08 24.87 0.30
C HIS A 307 35.85 24.59 1.80
N ARG A 308 36.06 25.59 2.68
CA ARG A 308 35.38 25.61 3.99
C ARG A 308 33.91 25.35 3.68
N LYS A 309 33.48 24.13 4.01
CA LYS A 309 32.32 23.48 3.40
C LYS A 309 31.12 24.41 3.55
N GLN A 310 30.59 24.90 2.44
CA GLN A 310 29.45 25.84 2.47
C GLN A 310 28.21 25.22 3.12
N CYS A 311 28.16 23.89 3.16
CA CYS A 311 27.17 23.09 3.85
C CYS A 311 27.85 21.87 4.47
N HIS A 312 27.29 21.35 5.56
CA HIS A 312 27.70 20.07 6.14
C HIS A 312 26.48 19.33 6.66
N VAL A 313 26.45 18.02 6.46
CA VAL A 313 25.45 17.13 7.06
C VAL A 313 26.16 16.20 8.02
N SER A 314 25.65 16.13 9.25
CA SER A 314 26.04 15.14 10.24
C SER A 314 24.83 14.26 10.55
N GLY A 315 24.97 12.96 10.30
CA GLY A 315 23.91 11.98 10.47
C GLY A 315 24.06 10.79 9.53
N SER A 316 23.13 9.85 9.63
CA SER A 316 23.02 8.68 8.76
C SER A 316 22.83 9.08 7.29
N GLU A 317 23.72 8.60 6.42
CA GLU A 317 23.62 8.75 4.96
C GLU A 317 22.36 8.08 4.38
N LYS A 318 21.62 7.30 5.17
CA LYS A 318 20.35 6.69 4.76
C LYS A 318 19.16 7.63 4.85
N ASN A 319 19.31 8.79 5.50
CA ASN A 319 18.22 9.73 5.83
C ASN A 319 18.26 11.03 5.02
N TYR A 320 19.16 11.12 4.05
CA TYR A 320 19.20 12.22 3.10
C TYR A 320 19.79 11.79 1.78
N PHE A 321 19.53 12.59 0.76
CA PHE A 321 20.27 12.56 -0.49
C PHE A 321 20.44 13.99 -0.99
N ASP A 322 21.58 14.22 -1.63
CA ASP A 322 21.93 15.49 -2.22
C ASP A 322 22.17 15.34 -3.72
N PHE A 323 21.95 16.45 -4.42
CA PHE A 323 22.24 16.58 -5.82
C PHE A 323 23.31 17.66 -5.96
N GLY A 324 24.46 17.25 -6.48
CA GLY A 324 25.58 18.12 -6.83
C GLY A 324 25.15 19.18 -7.84
N PRO A 325 26.02 20.17 -8.13
CA PRO A 325 25.63 21.33 -8.91
C PRO A 325 25.00 20.89 -10.24
N CYS A 326 23.68 21.04 -10.35
CA CYS A 326 22.98 20.95 -11.62
C CYS A 326 23.49 22.09 -12.53
N ASP A 327 23.12 22.06 -13.81
CA ASP A 327 23.32 23.22 -14.69
C ASP A 327 22.86 24.49 -13.95
N LYS A 328 23.78 25.46 -13.78
CA LYS A 328 23.64 26.75 -13.03
C LYS A 328 24.06 26.77 -11.54
N ASN A 329 24.94 25.88 -11.06
CA ASN A 329 25.48 25.91 -9.67
C ASN A 329 24.42 25.73 -8.57
N ILE A 330 23.37 24.96 -8.86
CA ILE A 330 22.27 24.72 -7.92
C ILE A 330 22.55 23.45 -7.13
N LYS A 331 22.54 23.53 -5.80
CA LYS A 331 22.59 22.39 -4.89
C LYS A 331 21.23 22.15 -4.28
N ILE A 332 20.86 20.88 -4.19
CA ILE A 332 19.60 20.43 -3.60
C ILE A 332 19.93 19.40 -2.54
N LEU A 333 19.33 19.55 -1.37
CA LEU A 333 19.43 18.57 -0.30
C LEU A 333 18.04 18.23 0.22
N VAL A 334 17.70 16.95 0.11
CA VAL A 334 16.47 16.38 0.64
C VAL A 334 16.83 15.49 1.81
N SER A 335 16.29 15.77 2.98
CA SER A 335 16.40 14.88 4.15
C SER A 335 15.02 14.48 4.65
N PHE A 336 14.94 13.34 5.32
CA PHE A 336 13.67 12.74 5.67
C PHE A 336 13.75 11.80 6.87
N THR A 337 12.57 11.51 7.43
CA THR A 337 12.37 10.43 8.41
C THR A 337 10.94 9.91 8.32
N ALA A 338 10.77 8.59 8.48
CA ALA A 338 9.46 7.95 8.56
C ALA A 338 8.88 7.95 9.98
N ASN A 339 9.67 8.30 11.00
CA ASN A 339 9.25 8.29 12.40
C ASN A 339 9.75 9.55 13.14
N PRO A 340 9.20 10.74 12.83
CA PRO A 340 9.69 11.99 13.37
C PRO A 340 9.41 12.07 14.89
N LYS A 341 10.46 12.33 15.66
CA LYS A 341 10.43 12.50 17.13
C LYS A 341 10.48 13.99 17.50
N SER A 342 9.84 14.35 18.61
CA SER A 342 9.85 15.73 19.10
C SER A 342 11.26 16.12 19.55
N LEU A 343 11.62 17.38 19.29
CA LEU A 343 12.94 17.94 19.61
C LEU A 343 12.85 18.87 20.83
N ASN A 344 13.84 18.78 21.73
CA ASN A 344 13.99 19.78 22.78
C ASN A 344 14.66 21.03 22.20
N LYS A 345 13.84 21.97 21.71
CA LYS A 345 14.32 23.18 21.02
C LYS A 345 15.12 24.12 21.90
N ASP A 346 14.87 24.12 23.21
CA ASP A 346 15.58 24.99 24.14
C ASP A 346 17.00 24.46 24.38
N GLN A 347 17.15 23.16 24.61
CA GLN A 347 18.49 22.54 24.68
C GLN A 347 19.29 22.70 23.37
N ILE A 348 18.61 22.66 22.22
CA ILE A 348 19.25 22.91 20.92
C ILE A 348 19.76 24.34 20.85
N LYS A 349 18.96 25.34 21.26
CA LYS A 349 19.40 26.74 21.29
C LYS A 349 20.58 26.94 22.24
N ASP A 350 20.51 26.40 23.45
CA ASP A 350 21.58 26.49 24.44
C ASP A 350 22.90 25.94 23.87
N GLN A 351 22.84 24.78 23.19
CA GLN A 351 24.02 24.22 22.54
C GLN A 351 24.55 25.11 21.42
N ILE A 352 23.68 25.71 20.61
CA ILE A 352 24.08 26.57 19.50
C ILE A 352 24.83 27.81 20.00
N GLU A 353 24.43 28.35 21.15
CA GLU A 353 25.06 29.53 21.76
C GLU A 353 26.50 29.26 22.24
N GLU A 354 26.78 28.04 22.69
CA GLU A 354 28.13 27.60 23.11
C GLU A 354 29.09 27.36 21.93
N GLU A 355 28.55 27.21 20.72
CA GLU A 355 29.30 26.80 19.53
C GLU A 355 29.81 27.98 18.69
N LYS A 356 30.97 27.76 18.04
CA LYS A 356 31.50 28.70 17.05
C LYS A 356 30.63 28.68 15.78
N SER A 357 30.50 29.81 15.10
CA SER A 357 29.73 29.92 13.83
C SER A 357 30.42 29.28 12.61
N ASP A 358 31.08 28.13 12.79
CA ASP A 358 31.66 27.29 11.75
C ASP A 358 30.66 26.21 11.31
N VAL A 359 30.49 26.03 9.99
CA VAL A 359 29.46 25.15 9.42
C VAL A 359 29.63 23.70 9.87
N GLN A 360 30.85 23.16 9.77
CA GLN A 360 31.11 21.75 10.06
C GLN A 360 31.10 21.49 11.57
N SER A 361 31.82 22.31 12.33
CA SER A 361 31.93 22.14 13.79
C SER A 361 30.54 22.19 14.47
N MET A 362 29.68 23.11 14.03
CA MET A 362 28.30 23.24 14.52
C MET A 362 27.49 21.96 14.29
N ALA A 363 27.52 21.41 13.07
CA ALA A 363 26.75 20.22 12.73
C ALA A 363 27.25 18.98 13.49
N GLU A 364 28.57 18.77 13.56
CA GLU A 364 29.17 17.64 14.26
C GLU A 364 28.91 17.70 15.77
N SER A 365 28.97 18.89 16.38
CA SER A 365 28.69 19.06 17.81
C SER A 365 27.22 18.80 18.14
N LEU A 366 26.29 19.38 17.35
CA LEU A 366 24.87 19.15 17.52
C LEU A 366 24.51 17.66 17.35
N HIS A 367 25.05 17.00 16.32
CA HIS A 367 24.80 15.56 16.12
C HIS A 367 25.36 14.72 17.28
N ARG A 368 26.50 15.10 17.85
CA ARG A 368 27.10 14.42 19.01
C ARG A 368 26.25 14.56 20.27
N LYS A 369 25.71 15.76 20.55
CA LYS A 369 24.85 16.00 21.71
C LYS A 369 23.46 15.39 21.54
N PHE A 370 22.94 15.43 20.32
CA PHE A 370 21.61 14.92 19.97
C PHE A 370 21.74 13.69 19.07
N SER A 371 22.33 12.62 19.60
CA SER A 371 22.52 11.37 18.88
C SER A 371 21.21 10.83 18.31
N GLY A 372 21.20 10.43 17.04
CA GLY A 372 19.99 10.00 16.33
C GLY A 372 19.19 11.15 15.71
N CYS A 373 19.78 12.34 15.58
CA CYS A 373 19.25 13.42 14.77
C CYS A 373 20.15 13.71 13.58
N LEU A 374 19.54 13.94 12.42
CA LEU A 374 20.22 14.47 11.26
C LEU A 374 20.32 16.00 11.41
N VAL A 375 21.54 16.52 11.27
CA VAL A 375 21.82 17.95 11.33
C VAL A 375 22.42 18.40 10.01
N HIS A 376 21.78 19.39 9.37
CA HIS A 376 22.29 20.04 8.18
C HIS A 376 22.53 21.52 8.48
N THR A 377 23.77 21.93 8.30
CA THR A 377 24.19 23.32 8.43
C THR A 377 24.54 23.89 7.06
N VAL A 378 24.15 25.14 6.81
CA VAL A 378 24.43 25.85 5.55
C VAL A 378 24.87 27.26 5.84
N ARG A 379 25.83 27.79 5.10
CA ARG A 379 26.27 29.17 5.24
C ARG A 379 25.18 30.16 4.78
N ARG A 380 24.90 31.19 5.58
CA ARG A 380 23.92 32.26 5.29
C ARG A 380 24.23 33.08 4.02
N SER A 381 25.46 33.04 3.51
CA SER A 381 25.81 33.68 2.24
C SER A 381 25.10 33.06 1.04
N ASN A 382 24.54 31.86 1.20
CA ASN A 382 23.81 31.17 0.15
C ASN A 382 22.36 31.63 0.15
N LYS A 383 21.80 31.90 -1.04
CA LYS A 383 20.36 32.09 -1.19
C LYS A 383 19.69 30.72 -1.03
N ILE A 384 19.20 30.44 0.17
CA ILE A 384 18.50 29.19 0.48
C ILE A 384 17.00 29.38 0.28
N LYS A 385 16.37 28.36 -0.29
CA LYS A 385 14.93 28.17 -0.36
C LYS A 385 14.60 26.81 0.21
N GLU A 386 13.67 26.78 1.15
CA GLU A 386 13.32 25.57 1.88
C GLU A 386 11.82 25.31 1.87
N ALA A 387 11.45 24.04 1.89
CA ALA A 387 10.09 23.57 2.06
C ALA A 387 10.13 22.28 2.90
N ASN A 388 9.18 22.12 3.83
CA ASN A 388 9.08 20.90 4.64
C ASN A 388 7.63 20.63 5.09
N ASN A 389 7.31 19.38 5.43
CA ASN A 389 6.00 18.97 5.96
C ASN A 389 6.07 18.46 7.42
N PHE A 390 7.14 18.79 8.14
CA PHE A 390 7.29 18.35 9.53
C PHE A 390 6.30 19.10 10.44
N ASN A 391 5.81 18.42 11.47
CA ASN A 391 5.15 19.12 12.58
C ASN A 391 6.16 20.08 13.23
N PRO A 392 5.79 21.35 13.53
CA PRO A 392 6.68 22.31 14.17
C PRO A 392 7.48 21.80 15.37
N ASP A 393 6.97 20.89 16.21
CA ASP A 393 7.72 20.35 17.36
C ASP A 393 8.80 19.32 17.01
N LYS A 394 8.76 18.75 15.80
CA LYS A 394 9.64 17.67 15.32
C LYS A 394 10.74 18.13 14.37
N PHE A 395 10.75 19.42 14.04
CA PHE A 395 11.74 20.02 13.15
C PHE A 395 12.25 21.32 13.76
N TYR A 396 13.58 21.46 13.72
CA TYR A 396 14.25 22.68 14.13
C TYR A 396 14.80 23.38 12.90
N ILE A 397 14.42 24.65 12.75
CA ILE A 397 15.04 25.60 11.84
C ILE A 397 15.52 26.79 12.66
N GLY A 398 16.79 27.12 12.53
CA GLY A 398 17.41 28.19 13.30
C GLY A 398 18.67 28.69 12.63
N SER A 399 19.34 29.63 13.28
CA SER A 399 20.58 30.17 12.74
C SER A 399 21.44 30.85 13.79
N HIS A 400 22.76 30.78 13.61
CA HIS A 400 23.77 31.35 14.50
C HIS A 400 24.93 31.94 13.71
N GLY A 401 25.23 33.21 13.95
CA GLY A 401 26.22 33.96 13.18
C GLY A 401 25.98 33.88 11.67
N THR A 402 26.85 33.18 10.95
CA THR A 402 26.75 33.00 9.49
C THR A 402 26.21 31.63 9.07
N VAL A 403 25.58 30.87 9.96
CA VAL A 403 25.14 29.49 9.72
C VAL A 403 23.62 29.36 9.91
N TYR A 404 22.93 28.78 8.93
CA TYR A 404 21.58 28.22 9.05
C TYR A 404 21.67 26.76 9.50
N ILE A 405 20.75 26.35 10.35
CA ILE A 405 20.73 25.03 11.00
C ILE A 405 19.35 24.42 10.77
N TYR A 406 19.34 23.21 10.26
CA TYR A 406 18.15 22.39 10.04
C TYR A 406 18.35 21.04 10.72
N MET A 407 17.40 20.61 11.53
CA MET A 407 17.56 19.39 12.33
C MET A 407 16.23 18.65 12.53
N HIS A 408 16.29 17.32 12.42
CA HIS A 408 15.20 16.40 12.74
C HIS A 408 15.76 15.05 13.20
N SER A 409 14.92 14.19 13.79
CA SER A 409 15.31 12.81 14.10
C SER A 409 15.58 12.00 12.83
N GLU A 410 16.52 11.06 12.91
CA GLU A 410 16.74 10.05 11.86
C GLU A 410 15.59 9.04 11.79
#